data_AF-A0A7C3QDG0-F1
#
_entry.id   AF-A0A7C3QDG0-F1
#
_cell.length_a   1.000
_cell.length_b   1.000
_cell.length_c   1.000
_cell.angle_alpha   90.00
_cell.angle_beta   90.00
_cell.angle_gamma   90.00
#
_symmetry.space_group_name_H-M   'P 1'
#
loop_
_entity.id
_entity.type
_entity.pdbx_description
1 polymer ?
#
loop_
_entity_poly.entity_id
_entity_poly.type
_entity_poly.pdbx_seq_one_letter_code
_entity_poly.pdbx_strand_id
1 'polypeptide(L)'
;MKIGFVINDLRTEYAAYTTTCLAMEANNLGHETCYINVADFEVCPDDSVRARAFVAPPGRHRSAARFLEIMREEAAQVMITVDELDVLMLRNDPAQDVIDRPWARLAGINFGRLAMGHGVITLNNPDSLARGINKMYSLAFPRH
;
A
#
# COMPACT_ATOMS: atom_id res chain seq x y z
N MET A 1 7.73 -7.65 -11.93
CA MET A 1 6.73 -7.92 -10.90
C MET A 1 5.80 -6.74 -10.82
N LYS A 2 4.53 -6.97 -10.49
CA LYS A 2 3.52 -5.96 -10.17
C LYS A 2 3.51 -5.74 -8.66
N ILE A 3 3.86 -4.52 -8.23
CA ILE A 3 4.02 -4.17 -6.81
C ILE A 3 3.10 -3.00 -6.48
N GLY A 4 2.12 -3.25 -5.61
CA GLY A 4 1.24 -2.22 -5.07
C GLY A 4 1.74 -1.70 -3.73
N PHE A 5 1.70 -0.39 -3.53
CA PHE A 5 2.00 0.26 -2.26
C PHE A 5 0.73 0.95 -1.75
N VAL A 6 0.22 0.49 -0.61
CA VAL A 6 -0.96 1.07 0.05
C VAL A 6 -0.53 2.30 0.83
N ILE A 7 -1.09 3.46 0.50
CA ILE A 7 -0.81 4.76 1.11
C ILE A 7 -2.07 5.39 1.68
N ASN A 8 -1.94 6.41 2.53
CA ASN A 8 -3.11 7.12 3.05
C ASN A 8 -3.77 7.99 1.96
N ASP A 9 -2.97 8.81 1.26
CA ASP A 9 -3.39 9.67 0.15
C ASP A 9 -2.15 10.19 -0.61
N LEU A 10 -2.10 9.96 -1.93
CA LEU A 10 -1.04 10.43 -2.83
C LEU A 10 -0.73 11.94 -2.71
N ARG A 11 -1.74 12.75 -2.48
CA ARG A 11 -1.60 14.21 -2.35
C ARG A 11 -0.85 14.60 -1.09
N THR A 12 -0.91 13.76 -0.06
CA THR A 12 -0.26 13.98 1.24
C THR A 12 1.03 13.18 1.42
N GLU A 13 1.37 12.31 0.48
CA GLU A 13 2.62 11.57 0.51
C GLU A 13 3.83 12.53 0.47
N TYR A 14 4.96 12.16 1.08
CA TYR A 14 6.18 12.98 1.06
C TYR A 14 7.34 12.25 0.40
N ALA A 15 8.23 13.01 -0.25
CA ALA A 15 9.42 12.47 -0.88
C ALA A 15 10.36 11.75 0.11
N ALA A 16 10.39 12.21 1.36
CA ALA A 16 11.20 11.62 2.42
C ALA A 16 10.59 10.34 3.02
N TYR A 17 9.35 9.99 2.68
CA TYR A 17 8.75 8.76 3.17
C TYR A 17 9.44 7.56 2.53
N THR A 18 9.74 6.56 3.36
CA THR A 18 10.36 5.32 2.89
C THR A 18 9.51 4.63 1.83
N THR A 19 8.19 4.79 1.88
CA THR A 19 7.25 4.29 0.85
C THR A 19 7.62 4.84 -0.53
N THR A 20 7.84 6.16 -0.64
CA THR A 20 8.26 6.82 -1.88
C THR A 20 9.62 6.34 -2.37
N CYS A 21 10.59 6.20 -1.47
CA CYS A 21 11.91 5.68 -1.85
C CYS A 21 11.82 4.24 -2.37
N LEU A 22 11.07 3.36 -1.70
CA LEU A 22 10.90 1.97 -2.11
C LEU A 22 10.16 1.85 -3.45
N ALA A 23 9.08 2.60 -3.64
CA ALA A 23 8.31 2.59 -4.88
C ALA A 23 9.15 3.09 -6.06
N MET A 24 9.94 4.14 -5.84
CA MET A 24 10.89 4.65 -6.83
C MET A 24 11.94 3.60 -7.19
N GLU A 25 12.60 2.99 -6.20
CA GLU A 25 13.65 2.00 -6.49
C GLU A 25 13.08 0.73 -7.14
N ALA A 26 11.90 0.29 -6.74
CA ALA A 26 11.21 -0.82 -7.41
C ALA A 26 10.90 -0.48 -8.88
N ASN A 27 10.45 0.74 -9.17
CA ASN A 27 10.25 1.20 -10.55
C ASN A 27 11.57 1.26 -11.34
N ASN A 28 12.64 1.79 -10.72
CA ASN A 28 13.98 1.85 -11.32
C ASN A 28 14.55 0.46 -11.65
N LEU A 29 14.16 -0.57 -10.91
CA LEU A 29 14.50 -1.97 -11.16
C LEU A 29 13.64 -2.63 -12.24
N GLY A 30 12.72 -1.89 -12.86
CA GLY A 30 11.85 -2.38 -13.93
C GLY A 30 10.61 -3.12 -13.44
N HIS A 31 10.21 -2.93 -12.18
CA HIS A 31 8.92 -3.43 -11.70
C HIS A 31 7.78 -2.47 -12.05
N GLU A 32 6.61 -3.03 -12.32
CA GLU A 32 5.37 -2.26 -12.46
C GLU A 32 4.93 -1.86 -11.06
N THR A 33 5.06 -0.58 -10.73
CA THR A 33 4.72 -0.07 -9.41
C THR A 33 3.48 0.80 -9.45
N CYS A 34 2.63 0.65 -8.43
CA CYS A 34 1.48 1.51 -8.28
C CYS A 34 1.26 1.94 -6.82
N TYR A 35 0.70 3.13 -6.67
CA TYR A 35 0.10 3.57 -5.41
C TYR A 35 -1.37 3.24 -5.40
N ILE A 36 -1.85 2.80 -4.24
CA ILE A 36 -3.25 2.56 -3.97
C ILE A 36 -3.59 3.33 -2.70
N ASN A 37 -4.49 4.31 -2.78
CA ASN A 37 -4.96 4.93 -1.55
C ASN A 37 -5.78 3.90 -0.77
N VAL A 38 -5.64 3.87 0.55
CA VAL A 38 -6.39 2.96 1.41
C VAL A 38 -7.91 3.09 1.24
N ALA A 39 -8.38 4.25 0.77
CA ALA A 39 -9.79 4.52 0.54
C ALA A 39 -10.32 4.05 -0.83
N ASP A 40 -9.43 3.63 -1.73
CA ASP A 40 -9.77 3.32 -3.12
C ASP A 40 -9.97 1.81 -3.38
N PHE A 41 -10.05 1.01 -2.31
CA PHE A 41 -10.30 -0.43 -2.40
C PHE A 41 -11.80 -0.77 -2.45
N GLU A 42 -12.13 -1.80 -3.21
CA GLU A 42 -13.46 -2.34 -3.39
C GLU A 42 -13.44 -3.87 -3.36
N VAL A 43 -14.46 -4.50 -2.77
CA VAL A 43 -14.69 -5.94 -2.88
C VAL A 43 -15.77 -6.17 -3.93
N CYS A 44 -15.48 -7.04 -4.89
CA CYS A 44 -16.43 -7.41 -5.94
C CYS A 44 -17.38 -8.53 -5.46
N PRO A 45 -18.52 -8.74 -6.15
CA PRO A 45 -19.45 -9.84 -5.82
C PRO A 45 -18.85 -11.25 -5.92
N ASP A 46 -17.73 -11.41 -6.62
CA ASP A 46 -16.97 -12.66 -6.75
C ASP A 46 -15.84 -12.78 -5.71
N ASP A 47 -15.87 -11.95 -4.66
CA ASP A 47 -14.86 -11.83 -3.60
C ASP A 47 -13.46 -11.41 -4.08
N SER A 48 -13.31 -10.98 -5.34
CA SER A 48 -12.08 -10.37 -5.83
C SER A 48 -11.88 -8.97 -5.27
N VAL A 49 -10.64 -8.60 -4.98
CA VAL A 49 -10.31 -7.24 -4.51
C VAL A 49 -9.90 -6.41 -5.70
N ARG A 50 -10.57 -5.28 -5.90
CA ARG A 50 -10.17 -4.25 -6.87
C ARG A 50 -9.78 -2.98 -6.17
N ALA A 51 -8.96 -2.18 -6.84
CA ALA A 51 -8.66 -0.85 -6.37
C ALA A 51 -8.41 0.13 -7.51
N ARG A 52 -8.69 1.40 -7.26
CA ARG A 52 -8.18 2.47 -8.11
C ARG A 52 -6.71 2.72 -7.74
N ALA A 53 -5.84 2.58 -8.73
CA ALA A 53 -4.40 2.69 -8.54
C ALA A 53 -3.81 3.76 -9.45
N PHE A 54 -2.72 4.38 -8.97
CA PHE A 54 -1.88 5.30 -9.73
C PHE A 54 -0.64 4.52 -10.15
N VAL A 55 -0.53 4.22 -11.44
CA VAL A 55 0.57 3.42 -11.99
C VAL A 55 1.70 4.35 -12.39
N ALA A 56 2.90 4.07 -11.86
CA ALA A 56 4.09 4.83 -12.19
C ALA A 56 4.46 4.63 -13.66
N PRO A 57 4.74 5.71 -14.41
CA PRO A 57 5.34 5.59 -15.73
C PRO A 57 6.63 4.76 -15.66
N PRO A 58 6.90 3.89 -16.63
CA PRO A 58 8.15 3.14 -16.64
C PRO A 58 9.31 4.10 -16.87
N GLY A 59 10.39 3.93 -16.09
CA GLY A 59 11.56 4.75 -16.27
C GLY A 59 12.51 4.64 -15.10
N ARG A 60 13.55 5.48 -15.15
CA ARG A 60 14.49 5.62 -14.04
C ARG A 60 14.43 7.03 -13.50
N HIS A 61 14.16 7.15 -12.22
CA HIS A 61 14.01 8.39 -11.50
C HIS A 61 15.25 8.66 -10.64
N ARG A 62 15.73 9.90 -10.67
CA ARG A 62 16.99 10.29 -10.00
C ARG A 62 16.80 10.67 -8.53
N SER A 63 15.57 10.93 -8.10
CA SER A 63 15.25 11.31 -6.73
C SER A 63 13.79 10.99 -6.40
N ALA A 64 13.53 10.72 -5.11
CA ALA A 64 12.17 10.46 -4.62
C ALA A 64 11.23 11.66 -4.83
N ALA A 65 11.77 12.88 -4.78
CA ALA A 65 10.99 14.09 -5.08
C ALA A 65 10.48 14.10 -6.52
N ARG A 66 11.38 13.86 -7.51
CA ARG A 66 10.97 13.81 -8.91
C ARG A 66 10.03 12.64 -9.19
N PHE A 67 10.26 11.48 -8.56
CA PHE A 67 9.33 10.35 -8.67
C PHE A 67 7.93 10.73 -8.17
N LEU A 68 7.84 11.36 -7.00
CA LEU A 68 6.55 11.75 -6.43
C LEU A 68 5.83 12.83 -7.25
N GLU A 69 6.56 13.79 -7.84
CA GLU A 69 5.99 14.76 -8.79
C GLU A 69 5.37 14.05 -9.99
N ILE A 70 6.11 13.13 -10.62
CA ILE A 70 5.62 12.31 -11.74
C ILE A 70 4.38 11.51 -11.31
N MET A 71 4.40 10.92 -10.12
CA MET A 71 3.25 10.18 -9.60
C MET A 71 1.99 11.04 -9.47
N ARG A 72 2.12 12.34 -9.23
CA ARG A 72 0.99 13.27 -9.06
C ARG A 72 0.48 13.84 -10.38
N GLU A 73 1.39 14.08 -11.32
CA GLU A 73 1.09 14.81 -12.55
C GLU A 73 0.85 13.88 -13.75
N GLU A 74 1.57 12.75 -13.79
CA GLU A 74 1.71 11.93 -14.99
C GLU A 74 1.27 10.46 -14.78
N ALA A 75 1.08 10.00 -13.54
CA ALA A 75 0.67 8.62 -13.29
C ALA A 75 -0.70 8.30 -13.87
N ALA A 76 -0.78 7.16 -14.57
CA ALA A 76 -2.04 6.68 -15.10
C ALA A 76 -2.93 6.20 -13.94
N GLN A 77 -4.14 6.75 -13.85
CA GLN A 77 -5.13 6.28 -12.90
C GLN A 77 -5.97 5.17 -13.56
N VAL A 78 -5.89 3.96 -13.03
CA VAL A 78 -6.56 2.77 -13.59
C VAL A 78 -7.21 1.94 -12.49
N MET A 79 -8.25 1.19 -12.84
CA MET A 79 -8.78 0.13 -11.98
C MET A 79 -7.93 -1.12 -12.17
N ILE A 80 -7.43 -1.69 -11.08
CA ILE A 80 -6.69 -2.95 -11.08
C ILE A 80 -7.41 -4.00 -10.24
N THR A 81 -7.19 -5.27 -10.58
CA THR A 81 -7.47 -6.40 -9.69
C THR A 81 -6.25 -6.60 -8.80
N VAL A 82 -6.42 -6.37 -7.50
CA VAL A 82 -5.33 -6.45 -6.50
C VAL A 82 -4.80 -7.88 -6.39
N ASP A 83 -5.66 -8.87 -6.66
CA ASP A 83 -5.32 -10.30 -6.64
C ASP A 83 -4.30 -10.68 -7.73
N GLU A 84 -4.12 -9.83 -8.75
CA GLU A 84 -3.12 -10.01 -9.80
C GLU A 84 -1.75 -9.38 -9.45
N LEU A 85 -1.62 -8.74 -8.29
CA LEU A 85 -0.33 -8.20 -7.83
C LEU A 85 0.56 -9.34 -7.34
N ASP A 86 1.86 -9.25 -7.63
CA ASP A 86 2.82 -10.16 -7.02
C ASP A 86 3.04 -9.80 -5.54
N VAL A 87 3.08 -8.50 -5.24
CA VAL A 87 3.35 -7.96 -3.91
C VAL A 87 2.43 -6.77 -3.59
N LEU A 88 1.88 -6.76 -2.38
CA LEU A 88 1.12 -5.64 -1.82
C LEU A 88 1.78 -5.16 -0.51
N MET A 89 2.35 -3.97 -0.54
CA MET A 89 3.01 -3.34 0.60
C MET A 89 2.02 -2.47 1.39
N LEU A 90 1.66 -2.90 2.59
CA LEU A 90 0.82 -2.16 3.54
C LEU A 90 1.64 -1.06 4.21
N ARG A 91 1.56 0.17 3.67
CA ARG A 91 2.38 1.31 4.09
C ARG A 91 1.59 2.52 4.57
N ASN A 92 0.26 2.42 4.66
CA ASN A 92 -0.58 3.47 5.21
C ASN A 92 -0.38 3.58 6.73
N ASP A 93 -0.40 4.80 7.25
CA ASP A 93 -0.34 5.09 8.67
C ASP A 93 -1.75 5.13 9.26
N PRO A 94 -2.18 4.12 10.04
CA PRO A 94 -3.51 4.10 10.65
C PRO A 94 -3.71 5.21 11.69
N ALA A 95 -2.65 5.86 12.18
CA ALA A 95 -2.74 6.96 13.15
C ALA A 95 -3.30 8.24 12.53
N GLN A 96 -2.96 8.51 11.26
CA GLN A 96 -3.46 9.68 10.53
C GLN A 96 -4.96 9.59 10.25
N ASP A 97 -5.49 8.38 10.13
CA ASP A 97 -6.90 8.15 9.80
C ASP A 97 -7.80 8.03 11.03
N VAL A 98 -7.26 8.06 12.26
CA VAL A 98 -8.05 7.82 13.49
C VAL A 98 -9.18 8.83 13.68
N ILE A 99 -8.96 10.08 13.27
CA ILE A 99 -9.91 11.17 13.48
C ILE A 99 -10.84 11.29 12.27
N ASP A 100 -10.27 11.45 11.08
CA ASP A 100 -11.04 11.82 9.89
C ASP A 100 -11.64 10.63 9.13
N ARG A 101 -11.00 9.46 9.20
CA ARG A 101 -11.42 8.24 8.50
C ARG A 101 -11.30 6.99 9.40
N PRO A 102 -12.03 6.89 10.52
CA PRO A 102 -11.82 5.80 11.51
C PRO A 102 -11.95 4.39 10.91
N TRP A 103 -12.76 4.25 9.86
CA TRP A 103 -12.93 3.01 9.10
C TRP A 103 -11.67 2.59 8.33
N ALA A 104 -10.85 3.54 7.86
CA ALA A 104 -9.64 3.27 7.09
C ALA A 104 -8.52 2.67 7.94
N ARG A 105 -8.60 2.83 9.27
CA ARG A 105 -7.65 2.31 10.26
C ARG A 105 -7.37 0.81 10.10
N LEU A 106 -8.40 0.03 9.78
CA LEU A 106 -8.28 -1.43 9.56
C LEU A 106 -8.41 -1.82 8.09
N ALA A 107 -8.73 -0.88 7.20
CA ALA A 107 -8.97 -1.17 5.79
C ALA A 107 -7.73 -1.82 5.13
N GLY A 108 -6.54 -1.24 5.32
CA GLY A 108 -5.30 -1.82 4.78
C GLY A 108 -5.04 -3.26 5.25
N ILE A 109 -5.38 -3.58 6.50
CA ILE A 109 -5.27 -4.96 7.03
C ILE A 109 -6.33 -5.86 6.40
N ASN A 110 -7.58 -5.42 6.35
CA ASN A 110 -8.69 -6.25 5.87
C ASN A 110 -8.56 -6.56 4.38
N PHE A 111 -8.27 -5.56 3.55
CA PHE A 111 -8.01 -5.77 2.13
C PHE A 111 -6.72 -6.56 1.90
N GLY A 112 -5.68 -6.32 2.71
CA GLY A 112 -4.47 -7.13 2.69
C GLY A 112 -4.74 -8.61 2.98
N ARG A 113 -5.62 -8.93 3.95
CA ARG A 113 -6.01 -10.31 4.23
C ARG A 113 -6.70 -10.99 3.06
N LEU A 114 -7.63 -10.29 2.41
CA LEU A 114 -8.33 -10.79 1.23
C LEU A 114 -7.35 -11.06 0.09
N ALA A 115 -6.49 -10.09 -0.24
CA ALA A 115 -5.46 -10.24 -1.26
C ALA A 115 -4.49 -11.40 -0.95
N MET A 116 -4.09 -11.56 0.32
CA MET A 116 -3.25 -12.68 0.76
C MET A 116 -3.94 -14.03 0.57
N GLY A 117 -5.25 -14.11 0.77
CA GLY A 117 -6.06 -15.30 0.50
C GLY A 117 -6.06 -15.72 -0.97
N HIS A 118 -5.88 -14.76 -1.88
CA HIS A 118 -5.80 -14.97 -3.33
C HIS A 118 -4.35 -15.17 -3.85
N GLY A 119 -3.37 -15.28 -2.95
CA GLY A 119 -1.98 -15.62 -3.30
C GLY A 119 -1.02 -14.43 -3.40
N VAL A 120 -1.48 -13.20 -3.13
CA VAL A 120 -0.63 -12.00 -3.14
C VAL A 120 0.31 -11.98 -1.94
N ILE A 121 1.60 -11.71 -2.16
CA ILE A 121 2.55 -11.53 -1.06
C ILE A 121 2.29 -10.18 -0.39
N THR A 122 1.89 -10.20 0.88
CA THR A 122 1.57 -8.98 1.63
C THR A 122 2.68 -8.60 2.61
N LEU A 123 3.09 -7.34 2.58
CA LEU A 123 4.19 -6.82 3.41
C LEU A 123 3.78 -5.54 4.16
N ASN A 124 3.60 -5.55 5.47
CA ASN A 124 3.75 -6.69 6.37
C ASN A 124 2.59 -7.70 6.23
N ASN A 125 2.78 -8.89 6.78
CA ASN A 125 1.71 -9.87 6.92
C ASN A 125 0.52 -9.25 7.71
N PRO A 126 -0.69 -9.21 7.13
CA PRO A 126 -1.86 -8.55 7.72
C PRO A 126 -2.26 -9.07 9.10
N ASP A 127 -2.14 -10.37 9.35
CA ASP A 127 -2.50 -10.97 10.65
C ASP A 127 -1.55 -10.55 11.76
N SER A 128 -0.26 -10.46 11.43
CA SER A 128 0.74 -9.97 12.36
C SER A 128 0.55 -8.48 12.65
N LEU A 129 0.21 -7.69 11.62
CA LEU A 129 -0.09 -6.27 11.77
C LEU A 129 -1.33 -6.04 12.64
N ALA A 130 -2.38 -6.85 12.48
CA ALA A 130 -3.58 -6.79 13.30
C ALA A 130 -3.30 -7.01 14.80
N ARG A 131 -2.39 -7.93 15.14
CA ARG A 131 -1.93 -8.14 16.52
C ARG A 131 -1.14 -6.95 17.03
N GLY A 132 -0.27 -6.39 16.19
CA GLY A 132 0.62 -5.27 16.53
C GLY A 132 -0.07 -3.92 16.72
N ILE A 133 -1.29 -3.73 16.22
CA ILE A 133 -2.08 -2.50 16.45
C ILE A 133 -2.32 -2.26 17.94
N ASN A 134 -2.43 -3.33 18.73
CA ASN A 134 -2.62 -3.22 20.17
C ASN A 134 -1.27 -3.04 20.87
N LYS A 135 -1.09 -1.92 21.59
CA LYS A 135 0.11 -1.66 22.40
C LYS A 135 0.41 -2.76 23.43
N MET A 136 -0.61 -3.53 23.84
CA MET A 136 -0.47 -4.66 24.75
C MET A 136 0.25 -5.86 24.11
N TYR A 137 0.48 -5.86 22.80
CA TYR A 137 1.24 -6.91 22.11
C TYR A 137 2.62 -7.15 22.75
N SER A 138 3.25 -6.10 23.29
CA SER A 138 4.53 -6.21 23.99
C SER A 138 4.48 -7.07 25.26
N LEU A 139 3.31 -7.25 25.86
CA LEU A 139 3.14 -8.11 27.04
C LEU A 139 3.10 -9.60 26.71
N ALA A 140 2.93 -9.96 25.44
CA ALA A 140 2.97 -11.35 24.98
C ALA A 140 4.40 -11.88 24.82
N PHE A 141 5.42 -11.01 24.93
CA PHE A 141 6.82 -11.43 24.89
C PHE A 141 7.27 -12.01 26.25
N PRO A 142 8.12 -13.04 26.24
CA PRO A 142 8.74 -13.54 27.46
C PRO A 142 9.46 -12.41 28.22
N ARG A 143 9.31 -12.37 29.55
CA ARG A 143 10.09 -11.46 30.38
C ARG A 143 11.48 -12.08 30.59
N HIS A 144 12.52 -11.29 30.33
CA HIS A 144 13.91 -11.63 30.67
C HIS A 144 14.15 -11.49 32.18
#